data_AF-A0A443SLK5-F1
#
_entry.id   AF-A0A443SLK5-F1
#
_cell.length_a   1.000
_cell.length_b   1.000
_cell.length_c   1.000
_cell.angle_alpha   90.00
_cell.angle_beta   90.00
_cell.angle_gamma   90.00
#
_symmetry.space_group_name_H-M   'P 1'
#
loop_
_entity.id
_entity.type
_entity.pdbx_description
1 polymer ?
#
loop_
_entity_poly.entity_id
_entity_poly.type
_entity_poly.pdbx_seq_one_letter_code
_entity_poly.pdbx_strand_id
1 'polypeptide(L)'
;MVKDTGSYRLAVSPDVPDDGRTPEGRPRALRYKKPEKFIATMDELKAEVPIEEHRIPLDQLFGQLQSDPDLGLTPEQVREILLRDGPNTLTPPKVTPQWLKFSENLFGGFALLLWIGGILCFLAYGIQVSQSKNAPDDYLYLGLVLVTV
;
A
#
# COMPACT_ATOMS: atom_id res chain seq x y z
N MET A 1 14.21 44.51 32.06
CA MET A 1 14.98 43.28 31.75
C MET A 1 14.28 42.12 32.40
N VAL A 2 13.61 41.30 31.59
CA VAL A 2 12.84 40.13 32.01
C VAL A 2 13.83 39.04 32.42
N LYS A 3 13.69 38.52 33.64
CA LYS A 3 14.43 37.35 34.10
C LYS A 3 13.60 36.12 33.78
N ASP A 4 14.09 35.29 32.87
CA ASP A 4 13.53 33.98 32.56
C ASP A 4 13.54 33.12 33.83
N THR A 5 12.38 33.00 34.47
CA THR A 5 12.15 32.02 35.53
C THR A 5 11.94 30.67 34.86
N GLY A 6 12.99 29.84 34.86
CA GLY A 6 12.99 28.46 34.39
C GLY A 6 12.03 27.56 35.17
N SER A 7 10.73 27.77 34.98
CA SER A 7 9.62 27.09 35.68
C SER A 7 9.35 25.66 35.17
N TYR A 8 10.08 25.21 34.14
CA TYR A 8 9.87 23.91 33.49
C TYR A 8 10.69 22.75 34.12
N ARG A 9 11.35 22.96 35.27
CA ARG A 9 12.21 21.94 35.91
C ARG A 9 11.62 21.26 37.16
N LEU A 10 10.37 21.52 37.54
CA LEU A 10 9.82 21.06 38.83
C LEU A 10 8.71 19.98 38.75
N ALA A 11 8.50 19.34 37.60
CA ALA A 11 7.47 18.30 37.49
C ALA A 11 7.92 16.88 37.87
N VAL A 12 9.21 16.68 38.21
CA VAL A 12 9.71 15.37 38.59
C VAL A 12 10.64 15.51 39.78
N SER A 13 10.22 15.01 40.93
CA SER A 13 11.07 14.79 42.09
C SER A 13 11.98 13.59 41.76
N PRO A 14 13.29 13.75 41.56
CA PRO A 14 14.18 12.65 41.19
C PRO A 14 14.42 11.65 42.33
N ASP A 15 13.98 11.98 43.55
CA ASP A 15 14.27 11.23 44.77
C ASP A 15 13.36 10.01 44.99
N VAL A 16 12.32 9.84 44.16
CA VAL A 16 11.38 8.71 44.27
C VAL A 16 11.44 7.89 42.98
N PRO A 17 11.83 6.61 43.04
CA PRO A 17 11.71 5.69 41.92
C PRO A 17 10.27 5.70 41.37
N ASP A 18 10.12 5.74 40.04
CA ASP A 18 8.79 5.70 39.42
C ASP A 18 8.19 4.31 39.56
N ASP A 19 7.42 4.12 40.64
CA ASP A 19 6.81 2.84 41.00
C ASP A 19 5.63 2.45 40.08
N GLY A 20 5.29 3.27 39.08
CA GLY A 20 4.18 3.02 38.15
C GLY A 20 2.79 3.02 38.82
N ARG A 21 2.71 3.54 40.05
CA ARG A 21 1.51 3.58 40.88
C ARG A 21 1.04 5.02 41.10
N THR A 22 -0.27 5.18 41.22
CA THR A 22 -0.92 6.42 41.67
C THR A 22 -0.56 6.70 43.14
N PRO A 23 -0.72 7.94 43.64
CA PRO A 23 -0.54 8.25 45.06
C PRO A 23 -1.40 7.40 46.02
N GLU A 24 -2.49 6.82 45.50
CA GLU A 24 -3.37 5.89 46.21
C GLU A 24 -2.90 4.41 46.15
N GLY A 25 -1.73 4.15 45.56
CA GLY A 25 -1.16 2.79 45.43
C GLY A 25 -1.76 1.93 44.32
N ARG A 26 -2.68 2.46 43.51
CA ARG A 26 -3.27 1.73 42.36
C ARG A 26 -2.35 1.79 41.14
N PRO A 27 -2.21 0.73 40.34
CA PRO A 27 -1.42 0.78 39.10
C PRO A 27 -2.00 1.84 38.15
N ARG A 28 -1.14 2.70 37.58
CA ARG A 28 -1.56 3.79 36.68
C ARG A 28 -2.17 3.29 35.37
N ALA A 29 -1.80 2.10 34.91
CA ALA A 29 -2.38 1.46 33.74
C ALA A 29 -2.71 0.00 34.03
N LEU A 30 -3.89 -0.45 33.59
CA LEU A 30 -4.26 -1.86 33.61
C LEU A 30 -3.37 -2.61 32.60
N ARG A 31 -2.74 -3.70 33.02
CA ARG A 31 -1.87 -4.53 32.18
C ARG A 31 -2.68 -5.12 31.01
N TYR A 32 -2.50 -4.57 29.82
CA TYR A 32 -3.11 -5.08 28.60
C TYR A 32 -2.55 -6.48 28.27
N LYS A 33 -3.45 -7.46 28.10
CA LYS A 33 -3.10 -8.81 27.64
C LYS A 33 -3.29 -8.86 26.13
N LYS A 34 -2.18 -8.90 25.39
CA LYS A 34 -2.18 -8.93 23.93
C LYS A 34 -2.82 -10.25 23.43
N PRO A 35 -3.82 -10.20 22.52
CA PRO A 35 -4.36 -11.41 21.90
C PRO A 35 -3.33 -12.06 20.97
N GLU A 36 -3.48 -13.37 20.74
CA GLU A 36 -2.61 -14.13 19.82
C GLU A 36 -2.80 -13.67 18.36
N LYS A 37 -1.72 -13.74 17.57
CA LYS A 37 -1.72 -13.30 16.17
C LYS A 37 -2.57 -14.24 15.32
N PHE A 38 -3.70 -13.73 14.83
CA PHE A 38 -4.56 -14.40 13.85
C PHE A 38 -3.98 -14.24 12.43
N ILE A 39 -3.85 -15.34 11.69
CA ILE A 39 -3.42 -15.33 10.28
C ILE A 39 -4.69 -15.26 9.42
N ALA A 40 -5.00 -14.08 8.90
CA ALA A 40 -6.25 -13.83 8.19
C ALA A 40 -6.19 -14.21 6.70
N THR A 41 -7.31 -14.76 6.20
CA THR A 41 -7.55 -15.16 4.81
C THR A 41 -8.05 -13.96 3.97
N MET A 42 -7.84 -13.95 2.65
CA MET A 42 -8.22 -12.80 1.77
C MET A 42 -9.70 -12.40 1.86
N ASP A 43 -10.60 -13.34 2.19
CA ASP A 43 -12.02 -13.07 2.37
C ASP A 43 -12.34 -12.48 3.74
N GLU A 44 -11.54 -12.77 4.78
CA GLU A 44 -11.64 -12.11 6.10
C GLU A 44 -11.09 -10.69 6.06
N LEU A 45 -10.09 -10.38 5.23
CA LEU A 45 -9.63 -9.01 5.01
C LEU A 45 -10.69 -8.12 4.33
N LYS A 46 -11.66 -8.72 3.63
CA LYS A 46 -12.81 -8.02 3.03
C LYS A 46 -13.97 -7.88 4.00
N ALA A 47 -13.95 -8.58 5.13
CA ALA A 47 -14.90 -8.37 6.21
C ALA A 47 -14.54 -7.07 6.93
N GLU A 48 -15.55 -6.24 7.19
CA GLU A 48 -15.35 -5.00 7.93
C GLU A 48 -14.83 -5.32 9.34
N VAL A 49 -13.66 -4.77 9.70
CA VAL A 49 -13.13 -4.88 11.05
C VAL A 49 -14.01 -4.03 11.97
N PRO A 50 -14.62 -4.59 13.03
CA PRO A 50 -15.39 -3.80 13.99
C PRO A 50 -14.43 -2.87 14.76
N ILE A 51 -14.66 -1.56 14.65
CA ILE A 51 -13.89 -0.51 15.35
C ILE A 51 -14.69 -0.07 16.58
N GLU A 52 -14.25 -0.46 17.77
CA GLU A 52 -14.96 -0.24 19.05
C GLU A 52 -14.25 0.74 19.98
N GLU A 53 -13.10 1.27 19.60
CA GLU A 53 -12.20 2.09 20.43
C GLU A 53 -12.90 3.32 21.00
N HIS A 54 -13.85 3.89 20.27
CA HIS A 54 -14.65 5.04 20.69
C HIS A 54 -15.71 4.74 21.77
N ARG A 55 -15.95 3.46 22.10
CA ARG A 55 -16.90 3.03 23.14
C ARG A 55 -16.21 2.67 24.46
N ILE A 56 -14.88 2.55 24.45
CA ILE A 56 -14.07 2.08 25.58
C ILE A 56 -13.71 3.28 26.47
N PRO A 57 -13.67 3.12 27.81
CA PRO A 57 -13.21 4.18 28.71
C PRO A 57 -11.74 4.56 28.46
N LEU A 58 -11.40 5.85 28.64
CA LEU A 58 -10.09 6.41 28.32
C LEU A 58 -8.92 5.67 28.99
N ASP A 59 -9.05 5.29 30.26
CA ASP A 59 -8.00 4.57 31.01
C ASP A 59 -7.63 3.23 30.34
N GLN A 60 -8.62 2.53 29.80
CA GLN A 60 -8.43 1.28 29.09
C GLN A 60 -7.86 1.53 27.68
N LEU A 61 -8.30 2.59 27.00
CA LEU A 61 -7.78 2.99 25.70
C LEU A 61 -6.29 3.36 25.76
N PHE A 62 -5.88 4.15 26.75
CA PHE A 62 -4.48 4.51 26.96
C PHE A 62 -3.62 3.30 27.34
N GLY A 63 -4.16 2.36 28.12
CA GLY A 63 -3.50 1.08 28.38
C GLY A 63 -3.31 0.20 27.14
N GLN A 64 -4.27 0.24 26.19
CA GLN A 64 -4.19 -0.48 24.91
C GLN A 64 -3.18 0.16 23.95
N LEU A 65 -3.22 1.49 23.83
CA LEU A 65 -2.36 2.27 22.93
C LEU A 65 -0.94 2.49 23.50
N GLN A 66 -0.74 2.20 24.79
CA GLN A 66 0.53 2.44 25.50
C GLN A 66 1.00 3.90 25.41
N SER A 67 0.05 4.83 25.53
CA SER A 67 0.28 6.27 25.39
C SER A 67 -0.18 7.03 26.62
N ASP A 68 0.58 8.03 27.05
CA ASP A 68 0.20 8.88 28.17
C ASP A 68 -0.69 10.05 27.73
N PRO A 69 -1.76 10.39 28.48
CA PRO A 69 -2.68 11.49 28.13
C PRO A 69 -2.04 12.87 28.21
N ASP A 70 -1.11 13.08 29.15
CA ASP A 70 -0.52 14.40 29.42
C ASP A 70 0.79 14.62 28.64
N LEU A 71 1.63 13.59 28.55
CA LEU A 71 2.99 13.67 28.00
C LEU A 71 3.09 13.08 26.59
N GLY A 72 2.14 12.25 26.17
CA GLY A 72 2.17 11.56 24.89
C GLY A 72 3.15 10.39 24.84
N LEU A 73 3.69 10.12 23.65
CA LEU A 73 4.68 9.06 23.44
C LEU A 73 6.11 9.61 23.55
N THR A 74 7.03 8.79 24.05
CA THR A 74 8.45 9.12 24.06
C THR A 74 9.03 9.12 22.64
N PRO A 75 10.09 9.91 22.37
CA PRO A 75 10.70 9.96 21.03
C PRO A 75 11.27 8.62 20.56
N GLU A 76 11.68 7.75 21.49
CA GLU A 76 12.16 6.40 21.21
C GLU A 76 11.02 5.49 20.73
N GLN A 77 9.87 5.51 21.44
CA GLN A 77 8.67 4.77 21.04
C GLN A 77 8.14 5.23 19.68
N VAL A 78 8.14 6.54 19.41
CA VAL A 78 7.73 7.07 18.10
C VAL A 78 8.59 6.51 16.99
N ARG A 79 9.91 6.44 17.20
CA ARG A 79 10.84 5.88 16.22
C ARG A 79 10.63 4.38 16.01
N GLU A 80 10.37 3.62 17.06
CA GLU A 80 10.05 2.20 16.98
C GLU A 80 8.74 1.96 16.20
N ILE A 81 7.68 2.72 16.51
CA ILE A 81 6.39 2.65 15.82
C ILE A 81 6.56 3.00 14.33
N LEU A 82 7.32 4.05 14.02
CA LEU A 82 7.58 4.45 12.63
C LEU A 82 8.31 3.36 11.83
N LEU A 83 9.27 2.66 12.45
CA LEU A 83 9.97 1.55 11.81
C LEU A 83 9.08 0.31 11.65
N ARG A 84 8.14 0.09 12.59
CA ARG A 84 7.21 -1.04 12.58
C ARG A 84 6.07 -0.86 11.57
N ASP A 85 5.40 0.28 11.62
CA ASP A 85 4.14 0.53 10.88
C ASP A 85 4.36 1.35 9.61
N GLY A 86 5.48 2.06 9.51
CA GLY A 86 5.77 2.98 8.41
C GLY A 86 5.16 4.37 8.60
N PRO A 87 5.43 5.29 7.66
CA PRO A 87 4.88 6.65 7.73
C PRO A 87 3.36 6.64 7.53
N ASN A 88 2.66 7.48 8.29
CA ASN A 88 1.22 7.71 8.12
C ASN A 88 0.94 8.56 6.86
N THR A 89 1.26 8.00 5.70
CA THR A 89 1.09 8.62 4.38
C THR A 89 0.46 7.61 3.43
N LEU A 90 -0.57 8.04 2.70
CA LEU A 90 -1.19 7.19 1.69
C LEU A 90 -0.17 6.86 0.60
N THR A 91 0.00 5.56 0.33
CA THR A 91 0.85 5.11 -0.78
C THR A 91 0.13 5.43 -2.09
N PRO A 92 0.77 6.13 -3.05
CA PRO A 92 0.15 6.43 -4.32
C PRO A 92 -0.21 5.12 -5.05
N PRO A 93 -1.26 5.14 -5.90
CA PRO A 93 -1.68 3.94 -6.62
C PRO A 93 -0.56 3.45 -7.53
N LYS A 94 -0.47 2.13 -7.70
CA LYS A 94 0.50 1.52 -8.62
C LYS A 94 0.18 1.98 -10.05
N VAL A 95 1.12 2.68 -10.67
CA VAL A 95 0.98 3.12 -12.05
C VAL A 95 1.54 2.05 -12.99
N THR A 96 0.77 1.67 -14.02
CA THR A 96 1.31 0.89 -15.13
C THR A 96 1.89 1.83 -16.17
N PRO A 97 3.06 1.50 -16.77
CA PRO A 97 3.67 2.36 -17.78
C PRO A 97 2.79 2.43 -19.03
N GLN A 98 2.83 3.57 -19.73
CA GLN A 98 1.91 3.86 -20.83
C GLN A 98 2.09 2.92 -22.03
N TRP A 99 3.31 2.50 -22.32
CA TRP A 99 3.59 1.53 -23.38
C TRP A 99 2.94 0.17 -23.12
N LEU A 100 2.80 -0.22 -21.85
CA LEU A 100 2.13 -1.46 -21.48
C LEU A 100 0.63 -1.36 -21.75
N LYS A 101 0.00 -0.25 -21.37
CA LYS A 101 -1.42 0.04 -21.68
C LYS A 101 -1.68 0.06 -23.19
N PHE A 102 -0.73 0.59 -23.97
CA PHE A 102 -0.80 0.58 -25.42
C PHE A 102 -0.73 -0.84 -25.99
N SER A 103 0.19 -1.67 -25.50
CA SER A 103 0.30 -3.07 -25.94
C SER A 103 -0.93 -3.91 -25.60
N GLU A 104 -1.55 -3.67 -24.45
CA GLU A 104 -2.81 -4.33 -24.05
C GLU A 104 -3.94 -4.00 -25.03
N ASN A 105 -4.00 -2.76 -25.52
CA ASN A 105 -4.97 -2.37 -26.54
C ASN A 105 -4.64 -2.93 -27.94
N LEU A 106 -3.35 -3.03 -28.29
CA LEU A 106 -2.90 -3.51 -29.60
C LEU A 106 -3.15 -5.02 -29.82
N PHE A 107 -3.12 -5.82 -28.76
CA PHE A 107 -3.41 -7.26 -28.80
C PHE A 107 -4.80 -7.62 -28.25
N GLY A 108 -5.64 -6.62 -28.01
CA GLY A 108 -6.98 -6.80 -27.45
C GLY A 108 -8.05 -7.02 -28.51
N GLY A 109 -9.03 -7.87 -28.20
CA GLY A 109 -10.29 -8.00 -28.96
C GLY A 109 -10.10 -8.30 -30.45
N PHE A 110 -10.59 -7.39 -31.29
CA PHE A 110 -10.58 -7.54 -32.76
C PHE A 110 -9.18 -7.33 -33.37
N ALA A 111 -8.32 -6.52 -32.76
CA ALA A 111 -6.97 -6.25 -33.28
C ALA A 111 -6.13 -7.54 -33.37
N LEU A 112 -6.35 -8.50 -32.48
CA LEU A 112 -5.68 -9.81 -32.52
C LEU A 112 -6.05 -10.60 -33.79
N LEU A 113 -7.31 -10.52 -34.25
CA LEU A 113 -7.73 -11.14 -35.51
C LEU A 113 -7.07 -10.48 -36.72
N LEU A 114 -6.89 -9.15 -36.69
CA LEU A 114 -6.18 -8.40 -37.73
C LEU A 114 -4.70 -8.78 -37.78
N TRP A 115 -4.04 -8.95 -36.63
CA TRP A 115 -2.66 -9.43 -36.55
C TRP A 115 -2.50 -10.81 -37.19
N ILE A 116 -3.38 -11.77 -36.84
CA ILE A 116 -3.34 -13.11 -37.43
C ILE A 116 -3.61 -13.05 -38.94
N GLY A 117 -4.59 -12.24 -39.37
CA GLY A 117 -4.91 -12.04 -40.79
C GLY A 117 -3.76 -11.43 -41.59
N GLY A 118 -3.09 -10.41 -41.03
CA GLY A 118 -1.93 -9.77 -41.64
C GLY A 118 -0.74 -10.73 -41.78
N ILE A 119 -0.43 -11.50 -40.73
CA ILE A 119 0.61 -12.54 -40.77
C ILE A 119 0.29 -13.60 -41.84
N LEU A 120 -0.97 -14.03 -41.93
CA LEU A 120 -1.40 -15.01 -42.92
C LEU A 120 -1.28 -14.47 -44.36
N CYS A 121 -1.55 -13.18 -44.58
CA CYS A 121 -1.37 -12.53 -45.87
C CYS A 121 0.11 -12.48 -46.28
N PHE A 122 1.02 -12.17 -45.35
CA PHE A 122 2.46 -12.22 -45.64
C PHE A 122 2.96 -13.63 -45.91
N LEU A 123 2.46 -14.64 -45.20
CA LEU A 123 2.80 -16.03 -45.45
C LEU A 123 2.33 -16.49 -46.85
N ALA A 124 1.10 -16.13 -47.23
CA ALA A 124 0.54 -16.44 -48.55
C ALA A 124 1.37 -15.81 -49.67
N TYR A 125 1.75 -14.53 -49.52
CA TYR A 125 2.64 -13.85 -50.47
C TYR A 125 4.00 -14.55 -50.56
N GLY A 126 4.60 -14.94 -49.43
CA GLY A 126 5.88 -15.67 -49.41
C GLY A 126 5.83 -17.00 -50.17
N ILE A 127 4.72 -17.75 -50.05
CA ILE A 127 4.52 -18.99 -50.81
C ILE A 127 4.36 -18.70 -52.31
N GLN A 128 3.64 -17.64 -52.68
CA GLN A 128 3.37 -17.30 -54.07
C GLN A 128 4.61 -16.83 -54.83
N VAL A 129 5.44 -15.99 -54.21
CA VAL A 129 6.74 -15.55 -54.76
C VAL A 129 7.69 -16.75 -54.97
N SER A 130 7.61 -17.76 -54.10
CA SER A 130 8.41 -18.98 -54.23
C SER A 130 7.98 -19.85 -55.42
N GLN A 131 6.66 -19.94 -55.70
CA GLN A 131 6.12 -20.79 -56.76
C GLN A 131 6.06 -20.11 -58.13
N SER A 132 5.98 -18.77 -58.19
CA SER A 132 5.74 -18.04 -59.43
C SER A 132 6.67 -16.82 -59.55
N LYS A 133 7.38 -16.73 -60.69
CA LYS A 133 8.36 -15.66 -60.97
C LYS A 133 7.72 -14.28 -61.18
N ASN A 134 6.41 -14.25 -61.45
CA ASN A 134 5.57 -13.06 -61.58
C ASN A 134 4.39 -13.18 -60.60
N ALA A 135 4.69 -13.20 -59.30
CA ALA A 135 3.65 -13.19 -58.27
C ALA A 135 3.02 -11.79 -58.20
N PRO A 136 1.68 -11.66 -58.20
CA PRO A 136 1.00 -10.39 -57.90
C PRO A 136 1.17 -9.99 -56.43
N ASP A 137 1.35 -8.69 -56.19
CA ASP A 137 1.64 -8.11 -54.86
C ASP A 137 0.38 -7.91 -54.00
N ASP A 138 -0.78 -8.44 -54.39
CA ASP A 138 -2.07 -8.19 -53.75
C ASP A 138 -2.10 -8.61 -52.27
N TYR A 139 -1.54 -9.79 -51.95
CA TYR A 139 -1.45 -10.28 -50.57
C TYR A 139 -0.46 -9.46 -49.71
N LEU A 140 0.56 -8.85 -50.34
CA LEU A 140 1.49 -7.95 -49.66
C LEU A 140 0.78 -6.66 -49.26
N TYR A 141 0.04 -6.03 -50.18
CA TYR A 141 -0.72 -4.81 -49.91
C TYR A 141 -1.83 -5.05 -48.89
N LEU A 142 -2.56 -6.16 -49.03
CA LEU A 142 -3.59 -6.55 -48.06
C LEU A 142 -3.00 -6.73 -46.66
N GLY A 143 -1.86 -7.43 -46.53
CA GLY A 143 -1.16 -7.61 -45.25
C GLY A 143 -0.70 -6.30 -44.61
N LEU A 144 -0.17 -5.37 -45.41
CA LEU A 144 0.26 -4.05 -44.93
C LEU A 144 -0.93 -3.25 -44.38
N VAL A 145 -2.02 -3.17 -45.13
CA VAL A 145 -3.22 -2.44 -44.71
C VAL A 145 -3.76 -3.01 -43.39
N LEU A 146 -3.84 -4.33 -43.25
CA LEU A 146 -4.35 -4.97 -42.04
C LEU A 146 -3.49 -4.75 -40.79
N VAL A 147 -2.17 -4.55 -40.93
CA VAL A 147 -1.25 -4.29 -39.80
C VAL A 147 -1.22 -2.81 -39.43
N THR A 148 -1.49 -1.91 -40.38
CA THR A 148 -1.49 -0.44 -40.14
C THR A 148 -2.81 0.10 -39.61
N VAL A 149 -3.92 -0.63 -39.78
CA VAL A 149 -5.27 -0.27 -39.33
C VAL A 149 -5.44 -0.54 -37.84
#